data_AF-A0A952XF31-F1
#
_entry.id   AF-A0A952XF31-F1
#
_cell.length_a   1.000
_cell.length_b   1.000
_cell.length_c   1.000
_cell.angle_alpha   90.00
_cell.angle_beta   90.00
_cell.angle_gamma   90.00
#
_symmetry.space_group_name_H-M   'P 1'
#
loop_
_entity.id
_entity.type
_entity.pdbx_description
1 polymer ?
#
loop_
_entity_poly.entity_id
_entity_poly.type
_entity_poly.pdbx_seq_one_letter_code
_entity_poly.pdbx_strand_id
1 'polypeptide(L)'
;MQTHEFTIIASGLDPEAADFEDRFYEAGCGDATISIQKGAIVLDFSREAKTFISAVITAIRDVMKAGARAERIEPDNLVSTSEIASRASLTRSAVSHYTTGKRGSNFPPPVARVTTESPLWDWAEVAHWMYRHDLDFSLVRVVKAKIVRDANVLVEVYAQGAVSGHSMRVSGPLMKVAKKITQPSGKPASTSSGTTKRYEPRQRVAASH
;
A
#
# COMPACT_ATOMS: atom_id res chain seq x y z
N MET A 1 -12.04 8.94 7.75
CA MET A 1 -11.31 7.93 6.96
C MET A 1 -11.54 8.25 5.49
N GLN A 2 -10.75 7.69 4.56
CA GLN A 2 -10.95 7.87 3.12
C GLN A 2 -10.97 6.50 2.44
N THR A 3 -11.80 6.35 1.42
CA THR A 3 -11.81 5.18 0.54
C THR A 3 -10.67 5.28 -0.47
N HIS A 4 -9.91 4.20 -0.61
CA HIS A 4 -8.81 4.07 -1.55
C HIS A 4 -9.10 2.95 -2.53
N GLU A 5 -9.06 3.28 -3.81
CA GLU A 5 -9.25 2.34 -4.91
C GLU A 5 -7.89 1.90 -5.48
N PHE A 6 -7.74 0.59 -5.63
CA PHE A 6 -6.58 -0.06 -6.25
C PHE A 6 -6.92 -1.54 -6.48
N THR A 7 -6.11 -2.18 -7.31
CA THR A 7 -6.33 -3.58 -7.65
C THR A 7 -5.14 -4.41 -7.19
N ILE A 8 -5.40 -5.61 -6.66
CA ILE A 8 -4.37 -6.61 -6.40
C ILE A 8 -4.56 -7.76 -7.38
N ILE A 9 -3.50 -8.05 -8.14
CA ILE A 9 -3.38 -9.28 -8.89
C ILE A 9 -2.85 -10.35 -7.96
N ALA A 10 -3.55 -11.48 -7.88
CA ALA A 10 -3.23 -12.58 -6.97
C ALA A 10 -3.13 -13.94 -7.68
N SER A 11 -2.46 -14.88 -7.02
CA SER A 11 -2.32 -16.27 -7.47
C SER A 11 -2.38 -17.26 -6.31
N GLY A 12 -2.29 -18.55 -6.59
CA GLY A 12 -2.08 -19.61 -5.58
C GLY A 12 -3.34 -20.23 -5.00
N LEU A 13 -4.52 -19.78 -5.42
CA LEU A 13 -5.79 -20.43 -5.14
C LEU A 13 -6.40 -20.98 -6.43
N ASP A 14 -7.17 -22.06 -6.29
CA ASP A 14 -7.98 -22.63 -7.36
C ASP A 14 -9.32 -21.87 -7.46
N PRO A 15 -9.59 -21.16 -8.57
CA PRO A 15 -10.85 -20.44 -8.75
C PRO A 15 -12.09 -21.33 -8.79
N GLU A 16 -11.92 -22.64 -9.06
CA GLU A 16 -13.03 -23.60 -9.13
C GLU A 16 -13.34 -24.24 -7.75
N ALA A 17 -12.55 -23.90 -6.72
CA ALA A 17 -12.80 -24.38 -5.37
C ALA A 17 -14.14 -23.83 -4.84
N ALA A 18 -14.96 -24.69 -4.24
CA ALA A 18 -16.28 -24.31 -3.74
C ALA A 18 -16.24 -23.22 -2.65
N ASP A 19 -15.11 -23.06 -1.94
CA ASP A 19 -14.87 -22.07 -0.90
C ASP A 19 -14.06 -20.86 -1.38
N PHE A 20 -13.82 -20.72 -2.70
CA PHE A 20 -12.89 -19.73 -3.25
C PHE A 20 -13.19 -18.29 -2.81
N GLU A 21 -14.43 -17.82 -3.00
CA GLU A 21 -14.84 -16.46 -2.63
C GLU A 21 -14.93 -16.29 -1.11
N ASP A 22 -15.46 -17.29 -0.41
CA ASP A 22 -15.60 -17.30 1.05
C ASP A 22 -14.25 -17.08 1.74
N ARG A 23 -13.19 -17.72 1.24
CA ARG A 23 -11.83 -17.54 1.77
C ARG A 23 -11.36 -16.09 1.75
N PHE A 24 -11.67 -15.34 0.69
CA PHE A 24 -11.31 -13.94 0.60
C PHE A 24 -12.20 -13.06 1.49
N TYR A 25 -13.50 -13.34 1.51
CA TYR A 25 -14.45 -12.63 2.36
C TYR A 25 -14.08 -12.74 3.84
N GLU A 26 -13.91 -13.96 4.34
CA GLU A 26 -13.55 -14.25 5.74
C GLU A 26 -12.16 -13.75 6.13
N ALA A 27 -11.24 -13.64 5.16
CA ALA A 27 -9.91 -13.08 5.39
C ALA A 27 -9.89 -11.55 5.53
N GLY A 28 -11.00 -10.86 5.22
CA GLY A 28 -11.15 -9.41 5.33
C GLY A 28 -11.18 -8.66 3.99
N CYS A 29 -11.29 -9.36 2.86
CA CYS A 29 -11.40 -8.78 1.52
C CYS A 29 -12.85 -8.52 1.09
N GLY A 30 -13.80 -8.42 2.03
CA GLY A 30 -15.22 -8.17 1.73
C GLY A 30 -15.53 -6.82 1.06
N ASP A 31 -14.54 -5.95 0.91
CA ASP A 31 -14.59 -4.68 0.18
C ASP A 31 -13.88 -4.73 -1.18
N ALA A 32 -13.55 -5.92 -1.66
CA ALA A 32 -13.02 -6.15 -3.00
C ALA A 32 -14.04 -6.88 -3.88
N THR A 33 -14.15 -6.44 -5.13
CA THR A 33 -14.78 -7.26 -6.17
C THR A 33 -13.75 -8.24 -6.71
N ILE A 34 -14.10 -9.53 -6.74
CA ILE A 34 -13.23 -10.61 -7.20
C ILE A 34 -13.62 -10.95 -8.64
N SER A 35 -12.63 -11.09 -9.52
CA SER A 35 -12.84 -11.58 -10.88
C SER A 35 -11.64 -12.41 -11.35
N ILE A 36 -11.85 -13.24 -12.37
CA ILE A 36 -10.76 -13.93 -13.07
C ILE A 36 -10.58 -13.27 -14.43
N GLN A 37 -9.40 -12.69 -14.66
CA GLN A 37 -9.08 -12.03 -15.92
C GLN A 37 -7.79 -12.61 -16.49
N LYS A 38 -7.86 -13.13 -17.71
CA LYS A 38 -6.70 -13.70 -18.42
C LYS A 38 -5.94 -14.75 -17.58
N GLY A 39 -6.68 -15.52 -16.77
CA GLY A 39 -6.14 -16.56 -15.89
C GLY A 39 -5.52 -16.05 -14.58
N ALA A 40 -5.63 -14.76 -14.26
CA ALA A 40 -5.20 -14.19 -12.99
C ALA A 40 -6.40 -13.87 -12.09
N ILE A 41 -6.21 -14.01 -10.78
CA ILE A 41 -7.18 -13.55 -9.77
C ILE A 41 -7.02 -12.05 -9.64
N VAL A 42 -8.10 -11.31 -9.79
CA VAL A 42 -8.13 -9.85 -9.72
C VAL A 42 -9.04 -9.43 -8.57
N LEU A 43 -8.49 -8.68 -7.62
CA LEU A 43 -9.24 -8.11 -6.51
C LEU A 43 -9.25 -6.59 -6.64
N ASP A 44 -10.40 -6.03 -7.03
CA ASP A 44 -10.64 -4.59 -7.14
C ASP A 44 -11.15 -4.03 -5.81
N PHE A 45 -10.25 -3.42 -5.02
CA PHE A 45 -10.56 -2.94 -3.68
C PHE A 45 -11.16 -1.54 -3.68
N SER A 46 -12.12 -1.33 -2.77
CA SER A 46 -12.58 -0.02 -2.30
C SER A 46 -12.34 0.11 -0.79
N ARG A 47 -11.07 0.19 -0.38
CA ARG A 47 -10.66 0.04 1.03
C ARG A 47 -10.64 1.35 1.79
N GLU A 48 -11.41 1.41 2.88
CA GLU A 48 -11.33 2.52 3.83
C GLU A 48 -10.08 2.46 4.70
N ALA A 49 -9.29 3.53 4.71
CA ALA A 49 -8.15 3.67 5.59
C ALA A 49 -7.82 5.14 5.89
N LYS A 50 -6.95 5.37 6.89
CA LYS A 50 -6.40 6.70 7.16
C LYS A 50 -5.43 7.16 6.07
N THR A 51 -4.71 6.24 5.45
CA THR A 51 -3.71 6.53 4.41
C THR A 51 -3.73 5.45 3.33
N PHE A 52 -3.30 5.81 2.12
CA PHE A 52 -3.21 4.88 0.99
C PHE A 52 -2.28 3.68 1.30
N ILE A 53 -1.13 3.93 1.92
CA ILE A 53 -0.20 2.86 2.31
C ILE A 53 -0.83 1.91 3.33
N SER A 54 -1.64 2.41 4.27
CA SER A 54 -2.38 1.56 5.19
C SER A 54 -3.36 0.66 4.45
N ALA A 55 -4.11 1.20 3.48
CA ALA A 55 -5.08 0.45 2.68
C ALA A 55 -4.41 -0.69 1.90
N VAL A 56 -3.30 -0.39 1.21
CA VAL A 56 -2.54 -1.39 0.43
C VAL A 56 -1.96 -2.48 1.34
N ILE A 57 -1.33 -2.11 2.47
CA ILE A 57 -0.74 -3.09 3.40
C ILE A 57 -1.79 -4.00 4.03
N THR A 58 -2.96 -3.46 4.40
CA THR A 58 -4.05 -4.29 4.96
C THR A 58 -4.62 -5.22 3.90
N ALA A 59 -4.87 -4.74 2.68
CA ALA A 59 -5.39 -5.57 1.60
C ALA A 59 -4.42 -6.71 1.23
N ILE A 60 -3.12 -6.44 1.09
CA ILE A 60 -2.11 -7.49 0.85
C ILE A 60 -2.13 -8.54 1.96
N ARG A 61 -2.25 -8.12 3.23
CA ARG A 61 -2.31 -9.04 4.36
C ARG A 61 -3.57 -9.92 4.28
N ASP A 62 -4.70 -9.33 3.94
CA ASP A 62 -5.97 -10.05 3.89
C ASP A 62 -5.99 -11.04 2.70
N VAL A 63 -5.43 -10.67 1.55
CA VAL A 63 -5.17 -11.59 0.43
C VAL A 63 -4.29 -12.77 0.87
N MET A 64 -3.22 -12.52 1.63
CA MET A 64 -2.34 -13.58 2.15
C MET A 64 -3.04 -14.48 3.17
N LYS A 65 -3.90 -13.94 4.03
CA LYS A 65 -4.69 -14.73 5.00
C LYS A 65 -5.69 -15.65 4.31
N ALA A 66 -6.25 -15.24 3.18
CA ALA A 66 -7.10 -16.09 2.34
C ALA A 66 -6.32 -17.30 1.77
N GLY A 67 -4.99 -17.29 1.86
CA GLY A 67 -4.09 -18.31 1.31
C GLY A 67 -3.67 -18.06 -0.14
N ALA A 68 -4.05 -16.91 -0.70
CA ALA A 68 -3.53 -16.44 -1.97
C ALA A 68 -2.16 -15.75 -1.79
N ARG A 69 -1.48 -15.53 -2.91
CA ARG A 69 -0.28 -14.69 -3.00
C ARG A 69 -0.63 -13.41 -3.74
N ALA A 70 -0.27 -12.26 -3.18
CA ALA A 70 -0.32 -11.01 -3.91
C ALA A 70 0.87 -10.96 -4.87
N GLU A 71 0.60 -10.85 -6.16
CA GLU A 71 1.60 -10.82 -7.23
C GLU A 71 1.95 -9.39 -7.63
N ARG A 72 0.93 -8.53 -7.83
CA ARG A 72 1.10 -7.13 -8.23
C ARG A 72 0.00 -6.23 -7.69
N ILE A 73 0.33 -4.96 -7.55
CA ILE A 73 -0.58 -3.86 -7.25
C ILE A 73 -0.72 -3.03 -8.52
N GLU A 74 -1.95 -2.85 -8.96
CA GLU A 74 -2.34 -2.12 -10.15
C GLU A 74 -3.04 -0.79 -9.76
N PRO A 75 -2.89 0.30 -10.53
CA PRO A 75 -2.12 0.38 -11.77
C PRO A 75 -0.59 0.29 -11.57
N ASP A 76 0.09 -0.54 -12.35
CA ASP A 76 1.53 -0.87 -12.20
C ASP A 76 2.43 0.38 -12.28
N ASN A 77 3.60 0.33 -11.64
CA ASN A 77 4.63 1.35 -11.79
C ASN A 77 5.35 1.30 -13.14
N LEU A 78 5.48 0.14 -13.79
CA LEU A 78 6.08 0.08 -15.14
C LEU A 78 5.07 0.49 -16.20
N VAL A 79 5.34 1.59 -16.90
CA VAL A 79 4.38 2.23 -17.82
C VAL A 79 4.96 2.51 -19.20
N SER A 80 4.13 2.33 -20.22
CA SER A 80 4.33 2.79 -21.59
C SER A 80 4.07 4.29 -21.73
N THR A 81 4.47 4.87 -22.87
CA THR A 81 4.15 6.27 -23.20
C THR A 81 2.66 6.56 -23.27
N SER A 82 1.85 5.58 -23.72
CA SER A 82 0.39 5.69 -23.72
C SER A 82 -0.21 5.72 -22.32
N GLU A 83 0.33 4.93 -21.39
CA GLU A 83 -0.13 4.93 -20.00
C GLU A 83 0.32 6.20 -19.28
N ILE A 84 1.53 6.70 -19.53
CA ILE A 84 1.98 8.01 -19.05
C ILE A 84 1.01 9.09 -19.52
N ALA A 85 0.66 9.12 -20.80
CA ALA A 85 -0.26 10.10 -21.37
C ALA A 85 -1.64 10.04 -20.68
N SER A 86 -2.21 8.84 -20.56
CA SER A 86 -3.49 8.63 -19.90
C SER A 86 -3.46 9.05 -18.43
N ARG A 87 -2.49 8.57 -17.66
CA ARG A 87 -2.37 8.87 -16.22
C ARG A 87 -2.10 10.34 -15.97
N ALA A 88 -1.29 11.00 -16.79
CA ALA A 88 -0.96 12.41 -16.63
C ALA A 88 -2.00 13.36 -17.26
N SER A 89 -3.04 12.84 -17.92
CA SER A 89 -3.99 13.64 -18.71
C SER A 89 -3.30 14.50 -19.78
N LEU A 90 -2.23 13.95 -20.37
CA LEU A 90 -1.45 14.57 -21.44
C LEU A 90 -1.75 13.90 -22.78
N THR A 91 -1.46 14.61 -23.88
CA THR A 91 -1.50 13.99 -25.20
C THR A 91 -0.30 13.05 -25.39
N ARG A 92 -0.47 12.01 -26.21
CA ARG A 92 0.66 11.13 -26.60
C ARG A 92 1.81 11.91 -27.24
N SER A 93 1.49 12.96 -28.01
CA SER A 93 2.48 13.85 -28.61
C SER A 93 3.28 14.62 -27.56
N ALA A 94 2.62 15.16 -26.52
CA ALA A 94 3.31 15.83 -25.42
C ALA A 94 4.28 14.89 -24.70
N VAL A 95 3.85 13.66 -24.40
CA VAL A 95 4.73 12.64 -23.79
C VAL A 95 5.89 12.29 -24.70
N SER A 96 5.65 12.09 -26.00
CA SER A 96 6.72 11.82 -26.99
C SER A 96 7.75 12.94 -27.04
N HIS A 97 7.33 14.21 -26.94
CA HIS A 97 8.26 15.33 -26.89
C HIS A 97 9.14 15.31 -25.64
N TYR A 98 8.62 14.88 -24.49
CA TYR A 98 9.41 14.71 -23.28
C TYR A 98 10.39 13.54 -23.38
N THR A 99 9.93 12.37 -23.84
CA THR A 99 10.76 11.17 -23.91
C THR A 99 11.87 11.26 -24.97
N THR A 100 11.68 12.07 -26.01
CA THR A 100 12.68 12.31 -27.07
C THR A 100 13.56 13.53 -26.82
N GLY A 101 13.41 14.21 -25.67
CA GLY A 101 14.20 15.39 -25.32
C GLY A 101 13.88 16.65 -26.15
N LYS A 102 12.79 16.64 -26.93
CA LYS A 102 12.31 17.81 -27.69
C LYS A 102 11.68 18.87 -26.78
N ARG A 103 11.24 18.49 -25.59
CA ARG A 103 10.64 19.36 -24.58
C ARG A 103 11.08 18.90 -23.19
N GLY A 104 11.38 19.84 -22.30
CA GLY A 104 11.79 19.54 -20.92
C GLY A 104 13.20 18.92 -20.84
N SER A 105 13.94 19.28 -19.80
CA SER A 105 15.25 18.68 -19.52
C SER A 105 15.11 17.50 -18.56
N ASN A 106 15.96 16.48 -18.72
CA ASN A 106 16.11 15.38 -17.76
C ASN A 106 14.83 14.57 -17.51
N PHE A 107 14.01 14.34 -18.54
CA PHE A 107 12.92 13.36 -18.44
C PHE A 107 13.51 11.98 -18.08
N PRO A 108 12.88 11.19 -17.18
CA PRO A 108 13.44 9.91 -16.76
C PRO A 108 13.69 8.96 -17.94
N PRO A 109 14.84 8.26 -17.98
CA PRO A 109 15.06 7.23 -18.99
C PRO A 109 14.13 6.03 -18.73
N PRO A 110 13.85 5.21 -19.75
CA PRO A 110 13.15 3.95 -19.55
C PRO A 110 14.00 2.98 -18.70
N VAL A 111 13.32 2.17 -17.89
CA VAL A 111 13.94 1.23 -16.94
C VAL A 111 13.79 -0.22 -17.36
N ALA A 112 12.89 -0.52 -18.30
CA ALA A 112 12.69 -1.87 -18.84
C ALA A 112 12.41 -1.84 -20.33
N ARG A 113 12.69 -2.96 -21.01
CA ARG A 113 12.52 -3.13 -22.47
C ARG A 113 13.22 -2.04 -23.30
N VAL A 114 14.33 -1.51 -22.79
CA VAL A 114 15.07 -0.36 -23.36
C VAL A 114 15.55 -0.64 -24.79
N THR A 115 15.83 -1.89 -25.13
CA THR A 115 16.29 -2.31 -26.47
C THR A 115 15.15 -2.62 -27.45
N THR A 116 13.90 -2.35 -27.09
CA THR A 116 12.72 -2.65 -27.92
C THR A 116 12.01 -1.38 -28.34
N GLU A 117 11.13 -1.48 -29.33
CA GLU A 117 10.25 -0.39 -29.79
C GLU A 117 9.18 0.02 -28.75
N SER A 118 9.08 -0.70 -27.63
CA SER A 118 8.12 -0.45 -26.57
C SER A 118 8.80 -0.46 -25.19
N PRO A 119 9.69 0.51 -24.93
CA PRO A 119 10.32 0.66 -23.63
C PRO A 119 9.30 1.05 -22.55
N LEU A 120 9.63 0.76 -21.29
CA LEU A 120 8.80 1.06 -20.13
C LEU A 120 9.56 1.96 -19.16
N TRP A 121 8.84 2.91 -18.58
CA TRP A 121 9.33 3.86 -17.58
C TRP A 121 8.82 3.51 -16.20
N ASP A 122 9.52 3.95 -15.16
CA ASP A 122 9.00 3.95 -13.81
C ASP A 122 8.08 5.17 -13.61
N TRP A 123 6.79 4.91 -13.40
CA TRP A 123 5.78 5.92 -13.15
C TRP A 123 6.09 6.78 -11.92
N ALA A 124 6.74 6.24 -10.88
CA ALA A 124 7.11 7.03 -9.71
C ALA A 124 8.14 8.11 -10.07
N GLU A 125 9.12 7.79 -10.94
CA GLU A 125 10.12 8.74 -11.42
C GLU A 125 9.50 9.77 -12.37
N VAL A 126 8.62 9.32 -13.27
CA VAL A 126 7.88 10.21 -14.18
C VAL A 126 6.98 11.18 -13.42
N ALA A 127 6.21 10.69 -12.45
CA ALA A 127 5.35 11.49 -11.58
C ALA A 127 6.16 12.53 -10.79
N HIS A 128 7.31 12.12 -10.23
CA HIS A 128 8.21 13.03 -9.53
C HIS A 128 8.78 14.10 -10.47
N TRP A 129 9.18 13.72 -11.69
CA TRP A 129 9.66 14.67 -12.70
C TRP A 129 8.57 15.68 -13.08
N MET A 130 7.32 15.24 -13.28
CA MET A 130 6.18 16.11 -13.58
C MET A 130 5.91 17.12 -12.46
N TYR A 131 5.96 16.68 -11.21
CA TYR A 131 5.82 17.56 -10.04
C TYR A 131 6.91 18.63 -9.99
N ARG A 132 8.17 18.29 -10.30
CA ARG A 132 9.28 19.25 -10.29
C ARG A 132 9.25 20.26 -11.46
N HIS A 133 8.47 20.00 -12.50
CA HIS A 133 8.36 20.86 -13.69
C HIS A 133 6.98 21.53 -13.80
N ASP A 134 6.25 21.62 -12.70
CA ASP A 134 4.96 22.33 -12.58
C ASP A 134 3.90 21.91 -13.63
N LEU A 135 3.88 20.62 -14.00
CA LEU A 135 2.92 20.07 -14.96
C LEU A 135 1.57 19.72 -14.32
N ASP A 136 1.07 20.59 -13.42
CA ASP A 136 -0.16 20.41 -12.64
C ASP A 136 -0.29 19.00 -12.01
N PHE A 137 0.82 18.54 -11.42
CA PHE A 137 0.90 17.22 -10.80
C PHE A 137 1.08 17.36 -9.30
N SER A 138 0.17 16.80 -8.50
CA SER A 138 0.21 17.01 -7.05
C SER A 138 1.17 16.06 -6.33
N LEU A 139 1.76 16.51 -5.21
CA LEU A 139 2.63 15.70 -4.36
C LEU A 139 1.95 14.41 -3.87
N VAL A 140 0.64 14.46 -3.61
CA VAL A 140 -0.16 13.29 -3.22
C VAL A 140 -0.08 12.19 -4.28
N ARG A 141 -0.13 12.55 -5.58
CA ARG A 141 -0.02 11.59 -6.69
C ARG A 141 1.39 11.00 -6.78
N VAL A 142 2.43 11.80 -6.53
CA VAL A 142 3.82 11.31 -6.47
C VAL A 142 4.00 10.29 -5.35
N VAL A 143 3.48 10.61 -4.15
CA VAL A 143 3.56 9.71 -3.00
C VAL A 143 2.80 8.41 -3.27
N LYS A 144 1.60 8.46 -3.86
CA LYS A 144 0.85 7.26 -4.27
C LYS A 144 1.64 6.40 -5.26
N ALA A 145 2.22 7.00 -6.30
CA ALA A 145 3.03 6.28 -7.29
C ALA A 145 4.22 5.55 -6.65
N LYS A 146 4.90 6.22 -5.70
CA LYS A 146 6.00 5.62 -4.95
C LYS A 146 5.54 4.45 -4.07
N ILE A 147 4.39 4.59 -3.38
CA ILE A 147 3.83 3.50 -2.57
C ILE A 147 3.54 2.26 -3.42
N VAL A 148 2.93 2.42 -4.61
CA VAL A 148 2.67 1.30 -5.52
C VAL A 148 3.98 0.66 -5.98
N ARG A 149 4.97 1.46 -6.41
CA ARG A 149 6.29 0.95 -6.82
C ARG A 149 6.96 0.17 -5.70
N ASP A 150 7.00 0.71 -4.49
CA ASP A 150 7.62 0.06 -3.34
C ASP A 150 6.87 -1.22 -2.94
N ALA A 151 5.53 -1.23 -3.03
CA ALA A 151 4.73 -2.42 -2.80
C ALA A 151 5.02 -3.52 -3.84
N ASN A 152 5.09 -3.16 -5.13
CA ASN A 152 5.40 -4.08 -6.24
C ASN A 152 6.79 -4.70 -6.09
N VAL A 153 7.81 -3.90 -5.74
CA VAL A 153 9.16 -4.42 -5.45
C VAL A 153 9.12 -5.42 -4.30
N LEU A 154 8.37 -5.13 -3.24
CA LEU A 154 8.29 -6.02 -2.09
C LEU A 154 7.61 -7.34 -2.43
N VAL A 155 6.43 -7.32 -3.07
CA VAL A 155 5.71 -8.56 -3.42
C VAL A 155 6.53 -9.43 -4.39
N GLU A 156 7.25 -8.81 -5.32
CA GLU A 156 8.16 -9.53 -6.24
C GLU A 156 9.31 -10.23 -5.50
N VAL A 157 9.95 -9.53 -4.55
CA VAL A 157 11.02 -10.13 -3.71
C VAL A 157 10.47 -11.30 -2.87
N TYR A 158 9.26 -11.18 -2.32
CA TYR A 158 8.63 -12.27 -1.57
C TYR A 158 8.29 -13.46 -2.47
N ALA A 159 7.82 -13.23 -3.70
CA ALA A 159 7.56 -14.28 -4.67
C ALA A 159 8.86 -15.05 -5.02
N GLN A 160 9.96 -14.34 -5.26
CA GLN A 160 11.26 -14.95 -5.57
C GLN A 160 11.87 -15.71 -4.37
N GLY A 161 11.70 -15.20 -3.15
CA GLY A 161 12.15 -15.86 -1.93
C GLY A 161 11.43 -17.17 -1.63
N ALA A 162 10.15 -17.28 -2.00
CA ALA A 162 9.37 -18.52 -1.85
C ALA A 162 9.82 -19.64 -2.82
N VAL A 163 10.38 -19.28 -3.99
CA VAL A 163 10.87 -20.24 -4.99
C VAL A 163 12.22 -20.87 -4.60
N SER A 164 13.04 -20.19 -3.78
CA SER A 164 14.40 -20.65 -3.44
C SER A 164 14.52 -21.57 -2.21
N GLY A 165 13.41 -22.05 -1.63
CA GLY A 165 13.40 -23.05 -0.55
C GLY A 165 14.09 -22.64 0.77
N HIS A 166 14.63 -21.43 0.86
CA HIS A 166 15.20 -20.91 2.10
C HIS A 166 14.05 -20.47 3.00
N SER A 167 13.86 -21.20 4.10
CA SER A 167 12.98 -20.82 5.21
C SER A 167 13.42 -19.47 5.78
N MET A 168 13.02 -18.38 5.13
CA MET A 168 13.10 -17.05 5.71
C MET A 168 12.01 -17.00 6.76
N ARG A 169 12.40 -17.18 8.04
CA ARG A 169 11.54 -16.94 9.20
C ARG A 169 10.76 -15.65 8.96
N VAL A 170 9.43 -15.75 8.97
CA VAL A 170 8.47 -14.68 8.65
C VAL A 170 8.57 -13.57 9.72
N SER A 171 9.60 -12.73 9.59
CA SER A 171 9.91 -11.56 10.41
C SER A 171 10.39 -10.42 9.49
N GLY A 172 9.72 -10.27 8.35
CA GLY A 172 10.08 -9.27 7.34
C GLY A 172 9.64 -7.84 7.69
N PRO A 173 10.23 -6.83 7.03
CA PRO A 173 9.95 -5.40 7.25
C PRO A 173 8.47 -5.05 7.15
N LEU A 174 7.70 -5.73 6.29
CA LEU A 174 6.25 -5.55 6.15
C LEU A 174 5.48 -5.88 7.43
N MET A 175 5.88 -6.90 8.18
CA MET A 175 5.31 -7.22 9.50
C MET A 175 5.74 -6.19 10.56
N LYS A 176 6.94 -5.63 10.47
CA LYS A 176 7.39 -4.54 11.38
C LYS A 176 6.66 -3.23 11.09
N VAL A 177 6.46 -2.89 9.82
CA VAL A 177 5.70 -1.71 9.37
C VAL A 177 4.22 -1.88 9.69
N ALA A 178 3.64 -3.06 9.44
CA ALA A 178 2.30 -3.44 9.88
C ALA A 178 2.13 -3.27 11.40
N LYS A 179 3.00 -3.89 12.22
CA LYS A 179 2.94 -3.78 13.68
C LYS A 179 3.09 -2.33 14.16
N LYS A 180 3.87 -1.49 13.47
CA LYS A 180 4.07 -0.08 13.84
C LYS A 180 2.90 0.82 13.43
N ILE A 181 2.15 0.47 12.38
CA ILE A 181 0.98 1.21 11.90
C ILE A 181 -0.31 0.80 12.66
N THR A 182 -0.40 -0.43 13.17
CA THR A 182 -1.59 -0.95 13.86
C THR A 182 -1.57 -0.77 15.40
N GLN A 183 -0.48 -0.25 15.98
CA GLN A 183 -0.49 0.11 17.41
C GLN A 183 -1.36 1.35 17.66
N PRO A 184 -2.38 1.28 18.54
CA PRO A 184 -3.13 2.46 18.92
C PRO A 184 -2.18 3.43 19.64
N SER A 185 -2.12 4.67 19.15
CA SER A 185 -1.45 5.78 19.84
C SER A 185 -2.17 6.03 21.16
N GLY A 186 -1.70 5.39 22.23
CA GLY A 186 -2.19 5.59 23.58
C GLY A 186 -1.11 5.25 24.59
N LYS A 187 -0.32 6.23 25.01
CA LYS A 187 0.24 6.19 26.36
C LYS A 187 -0.89 6.60 27.32
N PRO A 188 -1.29 5.78 28.30
CA PRO A 188 -2.05 6.31 29.42
C PRO A 188 -1.15 7.28 30.20
N ALA A 189 -1.68 8.45 30.51
CA ALA A 189 -1.05 9.40 31.40
C ALA A 189 -0.80 8.71 32.76
N SER A 190 0.46 8.61 33.14
CA SER A 190 0.86 8.17 34.48
C SER A 190 0.34 9.19 35.50
N THR A 191 -0.59 8.75 36.35
CA THR A 191 -1.00 9.47 37.55
C THR A 191 0.19 9.51 38.51
N SER A 192 0.63 10.72 38.84
CA SER A 192 1.65 11.00 39.84
C SER A 192 1.14 10.64 41.24
N SER A 193 1.91 9.81 41.93
CA SER A 193 1.86 9.54 43.37
C SER A 193 1.82 10.82 44.21
N GLY A 194 0.71 11.06 44.90
CA GLY A 194 0.56 12.06 45.96
C GLY A 194 0.40 11.40 47.32
N THR A 195 1.51 11.37 48.07
CA THR A 195 1.67 11.36 49.52
C THR A 195 0.47 10.96 50.40
N THR A 196 0.61 9.80 51.03
CA THR A 196 -0.14 9.33 52.19
C THR A 196 -0.03 10.32 53.36
N LYS A 197 -1.10 11.07 53.63
CA LYS A 197 -1.29 11.74 54.93
C LYS A 197 -1.91 10.75 55.92
N ARG A 198 -1.10 10.39 56.91
CA ARG A 198 -1.44 9.66 58.13
C ARG A 198 -2.50 10.46 58.91
N TYR A 199 -3.67 9.87 59.17
CA TYR A 199 -4.70 10.43 60.04
C TYR A 199 -4.69 9.62 61.36
N GLU A 200 -4.32 10.27 62.46
CA GLU A 200 -4.44 9.71 63.81
C GLU A 200 -5.88 9.90 64.34
N PRO A 201 -6.42 8.96 65.13
CA PRO A 201 -7.72 9.13 65.76
C PRO A 201 -7.57 9.89 67.09
N ARG A 202 -8.23 11.04 67.22
CA ARG A 202 -8.46 11.67 68.54
C ARG A 202 -9.92 11.61 68.95
N GLN A 203 -10.07 11.40 70.24
CA GLN A 203 -11.21 10.88 70.96
C GLN A 203 -12.38 11.87 71.08
N ARG A 204 -13.55 11.27 71.36
CA ARG A 204 -14.81 11.86 71.81
C ARG A 204 -14.62 12.92 72.90
N VAL A 205 -15.41 13.99 72.82
CA VAL A 205 -16.03 14.63 73.99
C VAL A 205 -17.48 14.97 73.63
N ALA A 206 -18.39 14.59 74.52
CA ALA A 206 -19.83 14.84 74.47
C ALA A 206 -20.17 16.24 75.01
N ALA A 207 -21.28 16.84 74.57
CA ALA A 207 -22.37 17.32 75.43
C ALA A 207 -23.42 18.13 74.65
N SER A 208 -24.68 17.84 74.98
CA SER A 208 -25.91 18.50 74.59
C SER A 208 -26.07 19.90 75.21
N HIS A 209 -26.62 20.87 74.47
CA HIS A 209 -27.92 21.55 74.67
C HIS A 209 -28.02 22.72 73.69
#